data_AF-I0R894-F1
#
_entry.id   AF-I0R894-F1
#
_cell.length_a   1.000
_cell.length_b   1.000
_cell.length_c   1.000
_cell.angle_alpha   90.00
_cell.angle_beta   90.00
_cell.angle_gamma   90.00
#
_symmetry.space_group_name_H-M   'P 1'
#
loop_
_entity.id
_entity.type
_entity.pdbx_description
1 polymer ?
#
loop_
_entity_poly.entity_id
_entity_poly.type
_entity_poly.pdbx_seq_one_letter_code
_entity_poly.pdbx_strand_id
1 'polypeptide(L)'
;MKRIISILLIVVAVLIFAYYLAVVRTPQLDAMYLPEDKYGQKEKIGDQDENTGVRGLRRVNQGENGIYFVYKDRLMVMGDADESVKEVCKMSGDIIGILEKDNTVFLRKYDDVEGIYKVDAEGEAQRLINDPGTVYMEGKNIYTSSKKNGLRKYDFNGKKISENNKDDYYDTNITIFDNYILFKLVESNDIWLNSPQYYKYDANKIKYVPDKINFSKYYLEPEAWDRYSSEKVISYDLLSKEVDRAVREGEINAGTTEKNLDDYELQSIELFPWYFSEVTDGYIYIYGNQKITYLDKEYKRKSEEMTLEEQDDNREKFTCKISVKAVFRISVDDIKNSSNETY
;
A
#
# COMPACT_ATOMS: atom_id res chain seq x y z
N MET A 1 33.41 -53.89 -3.36
CA MET A 1 33.50 -52.55 -2.75
C MET A 1 33.44 -51.40 -3.76
N LYS A 2 34.39 -51.24 -4.70
CA LYS A 2 34.40 -50.09 -5.65
C LYS A 2 33.10 -49.85 -6.44
N ARG A 3 32.45 -50.91 -6.96
CA ARG A 3 31.17 -50.78 -7.70
C ARG A 3 30.00 -50.34 -6.82
N ILE A 4 29.91 -50.85 -5.59
CA ILE A 4 28.85 -50.47 -4.63
C ILE A 4 29.01 -49.01 -4.22
N ILE A 5 30.25 -48.57 -3.94
CA ILE A 5 30.57 -47.18 -3.63
C ILE A 5 30.22 -46.24 -4.80
N SER A 6 30.51 -46.65 -6.04
CA SER A 6 30.17 -45.88 -7.24
C SER A 6 28.65 -45.73 -7.44
N ILE A 7 27.89 -46.81 -7.24
CA ILE A 7 26.42 -46.78 -7.30
C ILE A 7 25.86 -45.87 -6.19
N LEU A 8 26.39 -45.95 -4.97
CA LEU A 8 25.95 -45.11 -3.86
C LEU A 8 26.21 -43.63 -4.14
N LEU A 9 27.37 -43.28 -4.71
CA LEU A 9 27.71 -41.91 -5.13
C LEU A 9 26.76 -41.40 -6.23
N ILE A 10 26.40 -42.23 -7.21
CA ILE A 10 25.44 -41.85 -8.25
C ILE A 10 24.05 -41.61 -7.65
N VAL A 11 23.58 -42.48 -6.75
CA VAL A 11 22.30 -42.30 -6.07
C VAL A 11 22.28 -41.01 -5.25
N VAL A 12 23.33 -40.73 -4.50
CA VAL A 12 23.48 -39.47 -3.74
C VAL A 12 23.48 -38.27 -4.68
N ALA A 13 24.21 -38.33 -5.80
CA ALA A 13 24.24 -37.24 -6.79
C ALA A 13 22.86 -36.99 -7.43
N VAL A 14 22.11 -38.05 -7.77
CA VAL A 14 20.74 -37.95 -8.31
C VAL A 14 19.80 -37.34 -7.27
N LEU A 15 19.89 -37.75 -6.00
CA LEU A 15 19.07 -37.17 -4.93
C LEU A 15 19.38 -35.69 -4.71
N ILE A 16 20.66 -35.30 -4.73
CA ILE A 16 21.07 -33.88 -4.64
C ILE A 16 20.53 -33.08 -5.83
N PHE A 17 20.63 -33.63 -7.04
CA PHE A 17 20.12 -32.97 -8.24
C PHE A 17 18.59 -32.85 -8.25
N ALA A 18 17.88 -33.90 -7.85
CA ALA A 18 16.43 -33.88 -7.69
C ALA A 18 16.00 -32.87 -6.61
N TYR A 19 16.69 -32.83 -5.47
CA TYR A 19 16.47 -31.83 -4.43
C TYR A 19 16.70 -30.41 -4.96
N TYR A 20 17.78 -30.19 -5.71
CA TYR A 20 18.06 -28.90 -6.34
C TYR A 20 16.92 -28.46 -7.29
N LEU A 21 16.42 -29.36 -8.13
CA LEU A 21 15.27 -29.05 -9.01
C LEU A 21 13.99 -28.76 -8.22
N ALA A 22 13.71 -29.54 -7.17
CA ALA A 22 12.50 -29.45 -6.35
C ALA A 22 12.48 -28.29 -5.34
N VAL A 23 13.64 -27.77 -4.93
CA VAL A 23 13.74 -26.73 -3.89
C VAL A 23 14.26 -25.41 -4.44
N VAL A 24 15.07 -25.44 -5.51
CA VAL A 24 15.67 -24.22 -6.08
C VAL A 24 14.98 -23.80 -7.37
N ARG A 25 14.75 -24.72 -8.32
CA ARG A 25 14.18 -24.36 -9.63
C ARG A 25 12.67 -24.24 -9.64
N THR A 26 11.96 -25.14 -8.96
CA THR A 26 10.49 -25.16 -8.95
C THR A 26 9.87 -23.91 -8.29
N PRO A 27 10.42 -23.32 -7.20
CA PRO A 27 9.95 -22.04 -6.70
C PRO A 27 10.20 -20.84 -7.63
N GLN A 28 10.91 -21.01 -8.74
CA GLN A 28 11.08 -19.96 -9.75
C GLN A 28 10.02 -20.04 -10.86
N LEU A 29 9.18 -21.08 -10.86
CA LEU A 29 8.15 -21.28 -11.87
C LEU A 29 6.84 -20.63 -11.41
N ASP A 30 6.34 -19.67 -12.20
CA ASP A 30 5.10 -18.94 -11.91
C ASP A 30 3.89 -19.88 -11.74
N ALA A 31 3.84 -20.98 -12.49
CA ALA A 31 2.79 -22.00 -12.37
C ALA A 31 2.73 -22.70 -11.00
N MET A 32 3.76 -22.54 -10.16
CA MET A 32 3.81 -23.07 -8.81
C MET A 32 3.27 -22.10 -7.75
N TYR A 33 2.88 -20.89 -8.15
CA TYR A 33 2.26 -19.93 -7.26
C TYR A 33 0.75 -19.92 -7.47
N LEU A 34 0.00 -19.74 -6.37
CA LEU A 34 -1.45 -19.61 -6.39
C LEU A 34 -1.83 -18.28 -5.74
N PRO A 35 -2.82 -17.55 -6.28
CA PRO A 35 -3.37 -16.38 -5.62
C PRO A 35 -3.99 -16.75 -4.25
N GLU A 36 -4.08 -15.78 -3.35
CA GLU A 36 -4.65 -15.93 -1.99
C GLU A 36 -5.98 -16.71 -1.99
N ASP A 37 -6.93 -16.34 -2.86
CA ASP A 37 -8.27 -16.95 -2.95
C ASP A 37 -8.23 -18.46 -3.29
N LYS A 38 -7.16 -18.93 -3.94
CA LYS A 38 -6.95 -20.33 -4.32
C LYS A 38 -5.95 -21.05 -3.41
N TYR A 39 -5.11 -20.30 -2.70
CA TYR A 39 -4.12 -20.85 -1.80
C TYR A 39 -4.74 -21.10 -0.43
N GLY A 40 -5.23 -22.33 -0.23
CA GLY A 40 -5.69 -22.78 1.09
C GLY A 40 -7.17 -22.50 1.35
N GLN A 41 -8.02 -23.39 0.84
CA GLN A 41 -9.27 -23.65 1.54
C GLN A 41 -8.93 -24.10 2.99
N LYS A 42 -9.23 -23.25 3.98
CA LYS A 42 -9.42 -23.51 5.42
C LYS A 42 -8.28 -23.42 6.44
N GLU A 43 -7.05 -23.04 6.11
CA GLU A 43 -6.11 -22.61 7.16
C GLU A 43 -5.85 -21.12 7.00
N LYS A 44 -6.70 -20.32 7.68
CA LYS A 44 -6.48 -18.89 7.91
C LYS A 44 -5.02 -18.70 8.28
N ILE A 45 -4.30 -17.90 7.50
CA ILE A 45 -2.99 -17.37 7.88
C ILE A 45 -3.21 -16.72 9.25
N GLY A 46 -2.68 -17.36 10.30
CA GLY A 46 -3.10 -17.13 11.68
C GLY A 46 -2.90 -15.67 12.16
N ASP A 47 -3.76 -15.28 13.10
CA ASP A 47 -3.75 -14.01 13.85
C ASP A 47 -3.83 -12.72 12.99
N GLN A 48 -4.58 -12.75 11.89
CA GLN A 48 -4.97 -11.51 11.18
C GLN A 48 -6.22 -10.92 11.82
N ASP A 49 -6.09 -9.69 12.33
CA ASP A 49 -7.21 -8.89 12.76
C ASP A 49 -7.88 -8.34 11.49
N GLU A 50 -9.01 -8.92 11.11
CA GLU A 50 -9.78 -8.56 9.91
C GLU A 50 -10.17 -7.06 9.87
N ASN A 51 -10.01 -6.33 10.99
CA ASN A 51 -10.37 -4.92 11.12
C ASN A 51 -9.18 -3.95 11.19
N THR A 52 -7.92 -4.42 11.27
CA THR A 52 -6.76 -3.53 11.41
C THR A 52 -5.58 -3.91 10.51
N GLY A 53 -5.06 -2.91 9.80
CA GLY A 53 -3.95 -3.08 8.85
C GLY A 53 -2.60 -2.82 9.49
N VAL A 54 -1.56 -2.76 8.66
CA VAL A 54 -0.20 -2.49 9.13
C VAL A 54 -0.09 -1.15 9.84
N ARG A 55 0.58 -1.16 11.00
CA ARG A 55 0.96 0.04 11.76
C ARG A 55 2.40 0.44 11.50
N GLY A 56 2.62 1.72 11.21
CA GLY A 56 3.97 2.31 11.12
C GLY A 56 4.56 2.65 12.49
N LEU A 57 5.87 2.93 12.54
CA LEU A 57 6.52 3.47 13.75
C LEU A 57 5.87 4.77 14.21
N ARG A 58 5.49 4.86 15.48
CA ARG A 58 4.91 6.08 16.08
C ARG A 58 5.62 6.43 17.37
N ARG A 59 5.63 7.71 17.72
CA ARG A 59 6.13 8.16 19.03
C ARG A 59 5.13 7.93 20.16
N VAL A 60 3.88 7.66 19.85
CA VAL A 60 2.82 7.37 20.81
C VAL A 60 1.98 6.23 20.25
N ASN A 61 1.75 5.19 21.06
CA ASN A 61 0.89 4.06 20.74
C ASN A 61 0.01 3.71 21.95
N GLN A 62 -1.26 3.40 21.71
CA GLN A 62 -2.12 2.76 22.69
C GLN A 62 -1.81 1.26 22.69
N GLY A 63 -1.40 0.73 23.83
CA GLY A 63 -1.25 -0.71 24.06
C GLY A 63 -2.22 -1.22 25.11
N GLU A 64 -2.11 -2.51 25.45
CA GLU A 64 -2.98 -3.17 26.44
C GLU A 64 -2.81 -2.61 27.87
N ASN A 65 -1.60 -2.15 28.21
CA ASN A 65 -1.27 -1.63 29.53
C ASN A 65 -1.37 -0.10 29.64
N GLY A 66 -1.84 0.57 28.58
CA GLY A 66 -2.00 2.01 28.51
C GLY A 66 -1.22 2.66 27.36
N ILE A 67 -0.92 3.94 27.50
CA ILE A 67 -0.32 4.75 26.44
C ILE A 67 1.21 4.69 26.54
N TYR A 68 1.83 4.05 25.57
CA TYR A 68 3.27 4.08 25.38
C TYR A 68 3.67 5.34 24.61
N PHE A 69 4.71 6.04 25.06
CA PHE A 69 5.23 7.20 24.35
C PHE A 69 6.73 7.38 24.50
N VAL A 70 7.33 7.99 23.49
CA VAL A 70 8.77 8.23 23.39
C VAL A 70 9.10 9.66 23.80
N TYR A 71 10.07 9.81 24.71
CA TYR A 71 10.69 11.07 25.07
C TYR A 71 12.21 10.95 24.94
N LYS A 72 12.76 11.49 23.83
CA LYS A 72 14.18 11.39 23.47
C LYS A 72 14.65 9.93 23.43
N ASP A 73 15.58 9.55 24.30
CA ASP A 73 16.19 8.24 24.46
C ASP A 73 15.35 7.29 25.35
N ARG A 74 14.17 7.72 25.82
CA ARG A 74 13.35 6.96 26.78
C ARG A 74 12.01 6.56 26.18
N LEU A 75 11.63 5.32 26.45
CA LEU A 75 10.27 4.83 26.28
C LEU A 75 9.57 4.86 27.64
N MET A 76 8.40 5.50 27.66
CA MET A 76 7.56 5.64 28.85
C MET A 76 6.21 4.99 28.60
N VAL A 77 5.52 4.60 29.69
CA VAL A 77 4.13 4.16 29.66
C VAL A 77 3.33 4.93 30.71
N MET A 78 2.16 5.41 30.32
CA MET A 78 1.14 5.93 31.22
C MET A 78 0.07 4.85 31.36
N GLY A 79 -0.03 4.27 32.56
CA GLY A 79 -0.99 3.20 32.82
C GLY A 79 -2.43 3.71 32.94
N ASP A 80 -3.39 2.88 32.51
CA ASP A 80 -4.81 3.27 32.43
C ASP A 80 -5.47 3.55 33.80
N ALA A 81 -4.96 2.98 34.88
CA ALA A 81 -5.59 3.04 36.21
C ALA A 81 -5.09 4.20 37.09
N ASP A 82 -3.83 4.58 36.98
CA ASP A 82 -3.15 5.37 38.02
C ASP A 82 -2.59 6.72 37.53
N GLU A 83 -2.78 7.07 36.25
CA GLU A 83 -2.19 8.24 35.54
C GLU A 83 -0.65 8.39 35.71
N SER A 84 -0.01 7.44 36.37
CA SER A 84 1.42 7.47 36.69
C SER A 84 2.24 7.09 35.46
N VAL A 85 3.25 7.90 35.19
CA VAL A 85 4.18 7.69 34.08
C VAL A 85 5.38 6.87 34.59
N LYS A 86 5.64 5.74 33.95
CA LYS A 86 6.76 4.85 34.26
C LYS A 86 7.71 4.74 33.07
N GLU A 87 9.00 4.70 33.35
CA GLU A 87 10.01 4.40 32.33
C GLU A 87 10.02 2.90 32.07
N VAL A 88 9.94 2.51 30.80
CA VAL A 88 9.95 1.12 30.34
C VAL A 88 11.35 0.75 29.86
N CYS A 89 12.00 1.65 29.13
CA CYS A 89 13.32 1.38 28.54
C CYS A 89 14.06 2.70 28.32
N LYS A 90 15.39 2.66 28.46
CA LYS A 90 16.29 3.75 28.10
C LYS A 90 17.36 3.27 27.12
N MET A 91 17.52 3.98 26.04
CA MET A 91 18.49 3.71 24.99
C MET A 91 19.72 4.63 25.10
N SER A 92 20.80 4.27 24.41
CA SER A 92 22.00 5.11 24.31
C SER A 92 21.84 6.29 23.33
N GLY A 93 20.74 6.35 22.59
CA GLY A 93 20.45 7.37 21.58
C GLY A 93 18.95 7.57 21.43
N ASP A 94 18.57 8.67 20.76
CA ASP A 94 17.16 9.05 20.62
C ASP A 94 16.36 7.98 19.89
N ILE A 95 15.18 7.65 20.43
CA ILE A 95 14.23 6.73 19.83
C ILE A 95 13.38 7.50 18.80
N ILE A 96 13.29 6.98 17.58
CA ILE A 96 12.47 7.58 16.51
C ILE A 96 10.98 7.33 16.78
N GLY A 97 10.67 6.10 17.18
CA GLY A 97 9.32 5.61 17.43
C GLY A 97 9.33 4.15 17.85
N ILE A 98 8.14 3.65 18.11
CA ILE A 98 7.86 2.30 18.59
C ILE A 98 6.77 1.61 17.78
N LEU A 99 6.76 0.29 17.87
CA LEU A 99 5.66 -0.60 17.53
C LEU A 99 5.36 -1.44 18.77
N GLU A 100 4.09 -1.59 19.13
CA GLU A 100 3.69 -2.38 20.30
C GLU A 100 2.57 -3.33 19.90
N LYS A 101 2.69 -4.58 20.37
CA LYS A 101 1.66 -5.60 20.25
C LYS A 101 1.86 -6.67 21.31
N ASP A 102 0.78 -7.08 21.96
CA ASP A 102 0.73 -8.17 22.94
C ASP A 102 1.84 -8.01 24.02
N ASN A 103 2.01 -6.78 24.53
CA ASN A 103 3.03 -6.41 25.53
C ASN A 103 4.47 -6.53 25.05
N THR A 104 4.68 -6.72 23.75
CA THR A 104 5.99 -6.71 23.12
C THR A 104 6.21 -5.36 22.45
N VAL A 105 7.29 -4.68 22.83
CA VAL A 105 7.66 -3.39 22.21
C VAL A 105 8.89 -3.56 21.34
N PHE A 106 8.78 -3.06 20.11
CA PHE A 106 9.89 -2.87 19.19
C PHE A 106 10.17 -1.40 19.02
N LEU A 107 11.44 -1.04 18.85
CA LEU A 107 11.86 0.35 18.74
C LEU A 107 13.02 0.51 17.76
N ARG A 108 13.21 1.75 17.32
CA ARG A 108 14.30 2.14 16.43
C ARG A 108 14.97 3.41 16.91
N LYS A 109 16.30 3.45 16.83
CA LYS A 109 17.09 4.64 17.16
C LYS A 109 17.30 5.54 15.96
N TYR A 110 17.51 6.84 16.24
CA TYR A 110 17.79 7.86 15.23
C TYR A 110 19.15 7.64 14.55
N ASP A 111 20.15 7.23 15.30
CA ASP A 111 21.54 7.05 14.85
C ASP A 111 21.83 5.66 14.28
N ASP A 112 20.90 4.71 14.39
CA ASP A 112 21.03 3.34 13.88
C ASP A 112 19.93 3.04 12.88
N VAL A 113 20.19 3.40 11.62
CA VAL A 113 19.25 3.22 10.51
C VAL A 113 19.00 1.76 10.15
N GLU A 114 19.75 0.79 10.67
CA GLU A 114 19.50 -0.64 10.38
C GLU A 114 18.96 -1.41 11.58
N GLY A 115 19.17 -0.91 12.80
CA GLY A 115 18.83 -1.60 14.03
C GLY A 115 17.36 -1.47 14.40
N ILE A 116 16.64 -2.59 14.38
CA ILE A 116 15.34 -2.74 15.02
C ILE A 116 15.56 -3.53 16.30
N TYR A 117 15.12 -2.94 17.41
CA TYR A 117 15.36 -3.45 18.76
C TYR A 117 14.06 -3.98 19.36
N LYS A 118 14.18 -4.98 20.23
CA LYS A 118 13.09 -5.51 21.05
C LYS A 118 13.41 -5.21 22.52
N VAL A 119 12.42 -4.70 23.24
CA VAL A 119 12.52 -4.47 24.69
C VAL A 119 12.21 -5.79 25.39
N ASP A 120 13.07 -6.21 26.31
CA ASP A 120 12.83 -7.37 27.17
C ASP A 120 12.04 -6.99 28.44
N ALA A 121 11.77 -7.98 29.29
CA ALA A 121 10.96 -7.79 30.49
C ALA A 121 11.65 -6.91 31.54
N GLU A 122 12.98 -6.84 31.49
CA GLU A 122 13.82 -6.03 32.36
C GLU A 122 13.95 -4.57 31.88
N GLY A 123 13.42 -4.25 30.69
CA GLY A 123 13.48 -2.92 30.11
C GLY A 123 14.74 -2.65 29.29
N GLU A 124 15.53 -3.68 28.99
CA GLU A 124 16.71 -3.58 28.14
C GLU A 124 16.33 -3.78 26.67
N ALA A 125 16.90 -2.95 25.79
CA ALA A 125 16.65 -3.01 24.35
C ALA A 125 17.74 -3.81 23.65
N GLN A 126 17.40 -4.98 23.12
CA GLN A 126 18.32 -5.84 22.39
C GLN A 126 18.08 -5.74 20.89
N ARG A 127 19.15 -5.61 20.11
CA ARG A 127 19.06 -5.52 18.65
C ARG A 127 18.59 -6.87 18.10
N LEU A 128 17.49 -6.85 17.36
CA LEU A 128 16.80 -8.06 16.89
C LEU A 128 16.96 -8.25 15.37
N ILE A 129 16.74 -7.19 14.59
CA ILE A 129 16.79 -7.23 13.12
C ILE A 129 17.79 -6.19 12.62
N ASN A 130 18.50 -6.56 11.54
CA ASN A 130 19.42 -5.72 10.79
C ASN A 130 18.86 -5.46 9.41
N ASP A 131 18.03 -4.43 9.28
CA ASP A 131 17.48 -4.05 7.99
C ASP A 131 17.30 -2.53 7.84
N PRO A 132 18.02 -1.89 6.89
CA PRO A 132 17.73 -0.52 6.51
C PRO A 132 16.40 -0.48 5.76
N GLY A 133 15.31 -0.12 6.44
CA GLY A 133 14.01 0.12 5.79
C GLY A 133 13.00 0.79 6.69
N THR A 134 11.89 1.27 6.14
CA THR A 134 10.75 1.73 6.94
C THR A 134 10.13 0.52 7.63
N VAL A 135 9.80 0.65 8.92
CA VAL A 135 9.35 -0.46 9.76
C VAL A 135 7.85 -0.35 10.01
N TYR A 136 7.22 -1.51 9.95
CA TYR A 136 5.79 -1.72 9.92
C TYR A 136 5.45 -2.95 10.76
N MET A 137 4.22 -3.06 11.27
CA MET A 137 3.75 -4.23 12.01
C MET A 137 2.32 -4.61 11.62
N GLU A 138 2.09 -5.89 11.35
CA GLU A 138 0.77 -6.48 11.11
C GLU A 138 0.64 -7.75 11.94
N GLY A 139 -0.43 -7.88 12.74
CA GLY A 139 -0.57 -9.02 13.64
C GLY A 139 0.72 -9.28 14.44
N LYS A 140 1.26 -10.50 14.36
CA LYS A 140 2.53 -10.89 15.00
C LYS A 140 3.73 -10.90 14.05
N ASN A 141 3.73 -10.00 13.07
CA ASN A 141 4.80 -9.88 12.09
C ASN A 141 5.33 -8.44 12.00
N ILE A 142 6.64 -8.33 11.79
CA ILE A 142 7.31 -7.07 11.49
C ILE A 142 7.66 -7.05 10.01
N TYR A 143 7.36 -5.94 9.36
CA TYR A 143 7.74 -5.72 7.97
C TYR A 143 8.77 -4.61 7.86
N THR A 144 9.74 -4.78 6.98
CA THR A 144 10.70 -3.74 6.59
C THR A 144 10.60 -3.53 5.09
N SER A 145 10.52 -2.26 4.66
CA SER A 145 10.51 -1.92 3.23
C SER A 145 11.65 -0.98 2.89
N SER A 146 12.45 -1.34 1.89
CA SER A 146 13.48 -0.46 1.35
C SER A 146 13.87 -0.78 -0.08
N LYS A 147 14.41 0.23 -0.77
CA LYS A 147 15.00 0.06 -2.10
C LYS A 147 16.14 -0.98 -2.14
N LYS A 148 16.89 -1.15 -1.06
CA LYS A 148 18.04 -2.06 -1.02
C LYS A 148 17.60 -3.51 -0.92
N ASN A 149 16.52 -3.77 -0.19
CA ASN A 149 16.16 -5.08 0.30
C ASN A 149 14.75 -5.54 -0.12
N GLY A 150 13.96 -4.67 -0.75
CA GLY A 150 12.55 -4.88 -1.01
C GLY A 150 11.72 -4.83 0.29
N LEU A 151 10.57 -5.49 0.25
CA LEU A 151 9.77 -5.83 1.42
C LEU A 151 10.25 -7.15 2.02
N ARG A 152 10.51 -7.14 3.32
CA ARG A 152 10.81 -8.34 4.11
C ARG A 152 9.87 -8.45 5.29
N LYS A 153 9.55 -9.70 5.64
CA LYS A 153 8.68 -10.05 6.76
C LYS A 153 9.48 -10.85 7.78
N TYR A 154 9.29 -10.53 9.06
CA TYR A 154 9.97 -11.16 10.19
C TYR A 154 8.97 -11.54 11.27
N ASP A 155 9.26 -12.61 12.01
CA ASP A 155 8.58 -12.87 13.27
C ASP A 155 9.11 -11.97 14.40
N PHE A 156 8.45 -12.01 15.56
CA PHE A 156 8.84 -11.26 16.76
C PHE A 156 10.15 -11.76 17.43
N ASN A 157 10.78 -12.78 16.87
CA ASN A 157 12.11 -13.28 17.24
C ASN A 157 13.20 -12.86 16.23
N GLY A 158 12.85 -12.04 15.23
CA GLY A 158 13.78 -11.55 14.22
C GLY A 158 14.11 -12.56 13.12
N LYS A 159 13.45 -13.73 13.10
CA LYS A 159 13.62 -14.69 12.01
C LYS A 159 12.89 -14.16 10.78
N LYS A 160 13.62 -14.02 9.67
CA LYS A 160 13.04 -13.67 8.38
C LYS A 160 12.11 -14.79 7.90
N ILE A 161 10.86 -14.44 7.67
CA ILE A 161 9.80 -15.32 7.15
C ILE A 161 9.80 -15.28 5.63
N SER A 162 9.76 -14.08 5.05
CA SER A 162 9.70 -13.90 3.59
C SER A 162 10.47 -12.66 3.15
N GLU A 163 10.83 -12.63 1.87
CA GLU A 163 11.40 -11.46 1.19
C GLU A 163 10.96 -11.44 -0.27
N ASN A 164 10.78 -10.24 -0.83
CA ASN A 164 10.50 -10.07 -2.26
C ASN A 164 11.72 -9.49 -3.01
N ASN A 165 11.56 -9.34 -4.34
CA ASN A 165 12.62 -8.78 -5.18
C ASN A 165 12.82 -7.28 -4.92
N LYS A 166 14.07 -6.85 -5.06
CA LYS A 166 14.58 -5.54 -4.62
C LYS A 166 14.13 -4.37 -5.50
N ASP A 167 13.64 -4.63 -6.71
CA ASP A 167 13.60 -3.63 -7.77
C ASP A 167 12.34 -2.73 -7.76
N ASP A 168 11.36 -3.01 -6.90
CA ASP A 168 10.00 -2.43 -7.05
C ASP A 168 9.55 -1.47 -5.94
N TYR A 169 10.35 -1.18 -4.91
CA TYR A 169 9.88 -0.43 -3.73
C TYR A 169 10.63 0.89 -3.51
N TYR A 170 10.01 2.00 -3.93
CA TYR A 170 10.50 3.38 -3.79
C TYR A 170 9.63 4.25 -2.86
N ASP A 171 8.66 3.64 -2.18
CA ASP A 171 7.44 4.39 -1.88
C ASP A 171 7.37 4.87 -0.43
N THR A 172 6.99 6.13 -0.29
CA THR A 172 6.84 6.82 0.99
C THR A 172 5.45 6.66 1.61
N ASN A 173 4.55 5.97 0.91
CA ASN A 173 3.15 5.82 1.29
C ASN A 173 2.66 4.40 0.98
N ILE A 174 3.05 3.46 1.85
CA ILE A 174 2.73 2.05 1.75
C ILE A 174 1.68 1.70 2.81
N THR A 175 0.64 0.99 2.41
CA THR A 175 -0.32 0.33 3.30
C THR A 175 -0.26 -1.16 3.03
N ILE A 176 -0.04 -1.96 4.07
CA ILE A 176 -0.01 -3.43 3.98
C ILE A 176 -1.20 -3.97 4.76
N PHE A 177 -1.89 -4.95 4.17
CA PHE A 177 -3.05 -5.60 4.77
C PHE A 177 -3.23 -6.98 4.14
N ASP A 178 -3.39 -8.02 4.93
CA ASP A 178 -3.52 -9.41 4.48
C ASP A 178 -2.42 -9.82 3.48
N ASN A 179 -1.19 -9.37 3.74
CA ASN A 179 -0.04 -9.44 2.83
C ASN A 179 -0.19 -8.67 1.50
N TYR A 180 -1.35 -8.11 1.14
CA TYR A 180 -1.46 -7.14 0.04
C TYR A 180 -0.66 -5.88 0.37
N ILE A 181 -0.12 -5.25 -0.67
CA ILE A 181 0.66 -4.02 -0.52
C ILE A 181 0.09 -2.98 -1.46
N LEU A 182 -0.58 -1.97 -0.91
CA LEU A 182 -1.01 -0.79 -1.63
C LEU A 182 0.06 0.29 -1.49
N PHE A 183 0.51 0.83 -2.61
CA PHE A 183 1.53 1.88 -2.60
C PHE A 183 1.35 2.84 -3.76
N LYS A 184 1.95 4.02 -3.60
CA LYS A 184 1.98 5.06 -4.62
C LYS A 184 3.41 5.29 -5.09
N LEU A 185 3.63 5.17 -6.40
CA LEU A 185 4.91 5.49 -7.02
C LEU A 185 5.18 6.99 -6.99
N VAL A 186 6.37 7.36 -6.50
CA VAL A 186 6.79 8.77 -6.39
C VAL A 186 6.91 9.43 -7.77
N GLU A 187 7.41 8.71 -8.78
CA GLU A 187 7.71 9.27 -10.11
C GLU A 187 6.45 9.51 -10.96
N SER A 188 5.52 8.54 -11.00
CA SER A 188 4.33 8.62 -11.84
C SER A 188 3.08 9.08 -11.11
N ASN A 189 3.09 9.12 -9.77
CA ASN A 189 1.90 9.20 -8.93
C ASN A 189 0.88 8.05 -9.13
N ASP A 190 1.27 6.99 -9.85
CA ASP A 190 0.42 5.82 -10.03
C ASP A 190 0.28 5.05 -8.74
N ILE A 191 -0.87 4.41 -8.58
CA ILE A 191 -1.19 3.61 -7.41
C ILE A 191 -1.23 2.17 -7.82
N TRP A 192 -0.54 1.34 -7.06
CA TRP A 192 -0.34 -0.06 -7.35
C TRP A 192 -0.73 -0.90 -6.15
N LEU A 193 -1.37 -2.01 -6.45
CA LEU A 193 -1.67 -3.08 -5.52
C LEU A 193 -0.81 -4.27 -5.89
N ASN A 194 0.04 -4.70 -4.98
CA ASN A 194 0.75 -5.95 -5.10
C ASN A 194 -0.07 -7.05 -4.41
N SER A 195 -0.69 -7.88 -5.23
CA SER A 195 -1.49 -9.04 -4.80
C SER A 195 -0.58 -10.21 -4.46
N PRO A 196 -0.70 -10.84 -3.27
CA PRO A 196 0.15 -11.96 -2.89
C PRO A 196 -0.22 -13.23 -3.67
N GLN A 197 0.80 -13.94 -4.12
CA GLN A 197 0.72 -15.31 -4.62
C GLN A 197 1.66 -16.20 -3.82
N TYR A 198 1.17 -17.34 -3.39
CA TYR A 198 1.89 -18.22 -2.47
C TYR A 198 2.40 -19.45 -3.21
N TYR A 199 3.63 -19.85 -2.89
CA TYR A 199 4.19 -21.07 -3.41
C TYR A 199 3.42 -22.29 -2.88
N LYS A 200 2.95 -23.15 -3.79
CA LYS A 200 2.14 -24.35 -3.50
C LYS A 200 2.61 -25.22 -2.33
N TYR A 201 3.92 -25.23 -2.05
CA TYR A 201 4.51 -26.10 -1.03
C TYR A 201 5.12 -25.34 0.16
N ASP A 202 5.08 -24.00 0.19
CA ASP A 202 5.61 -23.18 1.29
C ASP A 202 4.95 -21.79 1.31
N ALA A 203 4.04 -21.57 2.26
CA ALA A 203 3.29 -20.31 2.40
C ALA A 203 4.19 -19.11 2.74
N ASN A 204 5.41 -19.36 3.21
CA ASN A 204 6.37 -18.28 3.51
C ASN A 204 7.06 -17.76 2.24
N LYS A 205 6.90 -18.45 1.11
CA LYS A 205 7.39 -17.99 -0.19
C LYS A 205 6.26 -17.30 -0.94
N ILE A 206 6.27 -15.97 -0.87
CA ILE A 206 5.27 -15.10 -1.49
C ILE A 206 5.92 -14.42 -2.71
N LYS A 207 5.24 -14.48 -3.85
CA LYS A 207 5.48 -13.65 -5.02
C LYS A 207 4.36 -12.63 -5.12
N TYR A 208 4.65 -11.41 -5.55
CA TYR A 208 3.63 -10.39 -5.77
C TYR A 208 3.31 -10.23 -7.25
N VAL A 209 2.03 -10.02 -7.56
CA VAL A 209 1.56 -9.59 -8.87
C VAL A 209 1.11 -8.14 -8.76
N PRO A 210 1.74 -7.22 -9.52
CA PRO A 210 1.41 -5.81 -9.49
C PRO A 210 0.20 -5.51 -10.37
N ASP A 211 -0.81 -4.87 -9.77
CA ASP A 211 -2.02 -4.38 -10.43
C ASP A 211 -2.11 -2.86 -10.27
N LYS A 212 -2.23 -2.13 -11.38
CA LYS A 212 -2.39 -0.66 -11.34
C LYS A 212 -3.84 -0.32 -11.01
N ILE A 213 -4.05 0.42 -9.92
CA ILE A 213 -5.36 0.96 -9.55
C ILE A 213 -5.55 2.34 -10.18
N ASN A 214 -6.67 2.52 -10.89
CA ASN A 214 -7.05 3.79 -11.48
C ASN A 214 -8.15 4.44 -10.63
N PHE A 215 -7.89 5.65 -10.12
CA PHE A 215 -8.91 6.44 -9.42
C PHE A 215 -9.47 7.58 -10.29
N SER A 216 -9.23 7.54 -11.60
CA SER A 216 -9.77 8.49 -12.56
C SER A 216 -10.83 7.85 -13.43
N LYS A 217 -12.02 8.47 -13.43
CA LYS A 217 -13.16 8.11 -14.27
C LYS A 217 -13.40 9.17 -15.33
N TYR A 218 -13.60 8.73 -16.56
CA TYR A 218 -13.81 9.57 -17.73
C TYR A 218 -15.18 9.25 -18.32
N TYR A 219 -15.96 10.27 -18.63
CA TYR A 219 -17.36 10.12 -19.06
C TYR A 219 -17.63 10.68 -20.46
N LEU A 220 -16.67 11.41 -21.02
CA LEU A 220 -16.68 11.88 -22.41
C LEU A 220 -15.41 11.42 -23.13
N GLU A 221 -15.48 11.35 -24.45
CA GLU A 221 -14.33 11.02 -25.31
C GLU A 221 -13.13 11.93 -25.01
N PRO A 222 -11.89 11.38 -25.07
CA PRO A 222 -10.69 12.17 -24.85
C PRO A 222 -10.53 13.23 -25.93
N GLU A 223 -10.11 14.41 -25.49
CA GLU A 223 -9.77 15.51 -26.39
C GLU A 223 -8.35 15.43 -26.91
N ALA A 224 -8.04 16.19 -27.96
CA ALA A 224 -6.73 16.18 -28.63
C ALA A 224 -5.55 16.45 -27.66
N TRP A 225 -5.78 17.23 -26.60
CA TRP A 225 -4.79 17.55 -25.55
C TRP A 225 -4.84 16.61 -24.33
N ASP A 226 -5.83 15.71 -24.25
CA ASP A 226 -5.97 14.78 -23.15
C ASP A 226 -5.27 13.46 -23.45
N ARG A 227 -4.71 12.84 -22.41
CA ARG A 227 -3.80 11.68 -22.54
C ARG A 227 -4.49 10.34 -22.25
N TYR A 228 -5.82 10.29 -22.18
CA TYR A 228 -6.56 9.07 -21.90
C TYR A 228 -7.15 8.44 -23.18
N SER A 229 -7.45 7.15 -23.14
CA SER A 229 -8.03 6.40 -24.28
C SER A 229 -9.55 6.47 -24.24
N SER A 230 -10.19 6.49 -25.41
CA SER A 230 -11.67 6.44 -25.52
C SER A 230 -12.26 5.16 -24.93
N GLU A 231 -11.49 4.07 -24.90
CA GLU A 231 -11.89 2.80 -24.25
C GLU A 231 -12.06 2.93 -22.73
N LYS A 232 -11.51 3.98 -22.11
CA LYS A 232 -11.66 4.26 -20.67
C LYS A 232 -12.93 5.04 -20.34
N VAL A 233 -13.69 5.44 -21.36
CA VAL A 233 -14.91 6.23 -21.18
C VAL A 233 -16.04 5.32 -20.72
N ILE A 234 -16.65 5.69 -19.61
CA ILE A 234 -17.75 4.95 -18.97
C ILE A 234 -19.02 5.78 -18.94
N SER A 235 -20.16 5.12 -18.78
CA SER A 235 -21.43 5.81 -18.54
C SER A 235 -21.46 6.48 -17.16
N TYR A 236 -22.29 7.51 -17.02
CA TYR A 236 -22.51 8.18 -15.74
C TYR A 236 -23.00 7.19 -14.68
N ASP A 237 -22.20 7.03 -13.62
CA ASP A 237 -22.46 6.13 -12.50
C ASP A 237 -23.08 6.90 -11.31
N LEU A 238 -23.19 6.23 -10.16
CA LEU A 238 -23.71 6.88 -8.95
C LEU A 238 -22.78 8.01 -8.49
N LEU A 239 -21.46 7.78 -8.53
CA LEU A 239 -20.47 8.77 -8.16
C LEU A 239 -20.58 10.03 -9.03
N SER A 240 -20.69 9.86 -10.35
CA SER A 240 -20.78 11.01 -11.26
C SER A 240 -22.02 11.85 -11.01
N LYS A 241 -23.17 11.22 -10.75
CA LYS A 241 -24.43 11.91 -10.46
C LYS A 241 -24.39 12.67 -9.14
N GLU A 242 -23.80 12.06 -8.11
CA GLU A 242 -23.67 12.69 -6.79
C GLU A 242 -22.73 13.90 -6.85
N VAL A 243 -21.57 13.74 -7.49
CA VAL A 243 -20.56 14.80 -7.62
C VAL A 243 -21.07 15.94 -8.53
N ASP A 244 -21.67 15.63 -9.67
CA ASP A 244 -22.23 16.64 -10.59
C ASP A 244 -23.32 17.47 -9.90
N ARG A 245 -24.24 16.81 -9.18
CA ARG A 245 -25.26 17.48 -8.39
C ARG A 245 -24.64 18.40 -7.33
N ALA A 246 -23.71 17.88 -6.51
CA ALA A 246 -23.08 18.64 -5.43
C ALA A 246 -22.30 19.87 -5.94
N VAL A 247 -21.68 19.76 -7.12
CA VAL A 247 -21.05 20.91 -7.79
C VAL A 247 -22.10 21.93 -8.24
N ARG A 248 -23.15 21.49 -8.93
CA ARG A 248 -24.21 22.39 -9.46
C ARG A 248 -25.02 23.07 -8.36
N GLU A 249 -25.21 22.40 -7.23
CA GLU A 249 -25.86 22.96 -6.03
C GLU A 249 -24.91 23.86 -5.22
N GLY A 250 -23.63 23.93 -5.59
CA GLY A 250 -22.62 24.78 -4.93
C GLY A 250 -22.11 24.22 -3.60
N GLU A 251 -22.35 22.95 -3.30
CA GLU A 251 -21.78 22.25 -2.14
C GLU A 251 -20.27 22.02 -2.30
N ILE A 252 -19.82 21.82 -3.54
CA ILE A 252 -18.41 21.69 -3.91
C ILE A 252 -18.00 22.92 -4.74
N ASN A 253 -17.34 23.88 -4.11
CA ASN A 253 -16.92 25.13 -4.75
C ASN A 253 -15.41 25.37 -4.59
N ALA A 254 -14.70 25.44 -5.71
CA ALA A 254 -13.26 25.74 -5.76
C ALA A 254 -12.91 27.17 -6.26
N GLY A 255 -13.89 28.07 -6.30
CA GLY A 255 -13.67 29.49 -6.63
C GLY A 255 -13.77 29.86 -8.12
N THR A 256 -14.31 29.00 -8.98
CA THR A 256 -14.61 29.30 -10.39
C THR A 256 -16.04 29.82 -10.58
N THR A 257 -16.32 30.99 -10.01
CA THR A 257 -17.64 31.65 -10.03
C THR A 257 -18.05 32.30 -11.38
N GLU A 258 -17.26 32.15 -12.45
CA GLU A 258 -17.51 32.90 -13.71
C GLU A 258 -18.21 32.09 -14.81
N LYS A 259 -18.22 30.76 -14.77
CA LYS A 259 -18.76 29.92 -15.84
C LYS A 259 -20.11 29.30 -15.45
N ASN A 260 -21.11 29.44 -16.31
CA ASN A 260 -22.39 28.75 -16.15
C ASN A 260 -22.22 27.26 -16.49
N LEU A 261 -22.30 26.40 -15.48
CA LEU A 261 -22.14 24.95 -15.68
C LEU A 261 -23.26 24.30 -16.49
N ASP A 262 -24.39 24.98 -16.73
CA ASP A 262 -25.46 24.47 -17.60
C ASP A 262 -25.00 24.31 -19.06
N ASP A 263 -24.00 25.08 -19.47
CA ASP A 263 -23.39 25.00 -20.82
C ASP A 263 -22.33 23.89 -20.90
N TYR A 264 -22.06 23.18 -19.81
CA TYR A 264 -21.01 22.18 -19.72
C TYR A 264 -21.54 20.80 -19.33
N GLU A 265 -20.84 19.77 -19.81
CA GLU A 265 -21.03 18.36 -19.43
C GLU A 265 -19.87 17.86 -18.59
N LEU A 266 -20.15 16.98 -17.63
CA LEU A 266 -19.12 16.36 -16.80
C LEU A 266 -18.25 15.45 -17.69
N GLN A 267 -16.97 15.81 -17.80
CA GLN A 267 -15.98 15.10 -18.61
C GLN A 267 -15.24 14.04 -17.79
N SER A 268 -14.78 14.40 -16.59
CA SER A 268 -14.00 13.48 -15.74
C SER A 268 -14.09 13.82 -14.26
N ILE A 269 -13.92 12.77 -13.44
CA ILE A 269 -13.65 12.86 -12.01
C ILE A 269 -12.34 12.11 -11.77
N GLU A 270 -11.32 12.84 -11.36
CA GLU A 270 -9.96 12.32 -11.15
C GLU A 270 -9.57 12.50 -9.69
N LEU A 271 -9.11 11.43 -9.05
CA LEU A 271 -8.57 11.49 -7.69
C LEU A 271 -7.04 11.39 -7.73
N PHE A 272 -6.39 12.31 -7.03
CA PHE A 272 -4.94 12.37 -6.87
C PHE A 272 -4.55 12.17 -5.40
N PRO A 273 -4.30 10.93 -4.97
CA PRO A 273 -3.93 10.65 -3.59
C PRO A 273 -2.56 11.20 -3.21
N TRP A 274 -2.47 11.68 -1.98
CA TRP A 274 -1.25 12.08 -1.31
C TRP A 274 -0.83 11.09 -0.24
N TYR A 275 -1.80 10.55 0.49
CA TYR A 275 -1.59 9.68 1.65
C TYR A 275 -2.66 8.59 1.72
N PHE A 276 -2.28 7.39 2.15
CA PHE A 276 -3.17 6.29 2.50
C PHE A 276 -3.09 6.04 4.00
N SER A 277 -4.23 5.87 4.65
CA SER A 277 -4.24 5.40 6.03
C SER A 277 -3.89 3.92 6.12
N GLU A 278 -3.51 3.50 7.32
CA GLU A 278 -3.61 2.10 7.72
C GLU A 278 -5.06 1.63 7.62
N VAL A 279 -5.29 0.31 7.50
CA VAL A 279 -6.67 -0.21 7.50
C VAL A 279 -7.29 0.05 8.87
N THR A 280 -8.44 0.71 8.85
CA THR A 280 -9.24 1.05 10.03
C THR A 280 -10.69 0.68 9.73
N ASP A 281 -11.27 -0.20 10.55
CA ASP A 281 -12.65 -0.68 10.41
C ASP A 281 -12.95 -1.31 9.04
N GLY A 282 -11.96 -2.02 8.47
CA GLY A 282 -12.07 -2.65 7.15
C GLY A 282 -11.90 -1.70 5.95
N TYR A 283 -11.57 -0.42 6.20
CA TYR A 283 -11.37 0.58 5.15
C TYR A 283 -9.96 1.15 5.12
N ILE A 284 -9.51 1.52 3.93
CA ILE A 284 -8.36 2.41 3.71
C ILE A 284 -8.89 3.79 3.37
N TYR A 285 -8.47 4.80 4.13
CA TYR A 285 -8.78 6.19 3.86
C TYR A 285 -7.73 6.79 2.94
N ILE A 286 -8.20 7.42 1.87
CA ILE A 286 -7.37 8.02 0.82
C ILE A 286 -7.52 9.53 0.92
N TYR A 287 -6.42 10.20 1.24
CA TYR A 287 -6.37 11.65 1.36
C TYR A 287 -5.75 12.23 0.10
N GLY A 288 -6.42 13.17 -0.55
CA GLY A 288 -5.93 13.73 -1.81
C GLY A 288 -6.72 14.90 -2.33
N ASN A 289 -6.50 15.20 -3.60
CA ASN A 289 -7.35 16.13 -4.35
C ASN A 289 -8.32 15.35 -5.24
N GLN A 290 -9.57 15.79 -5.28
CA GLN A 290 -10.50 15.45 -6.34
C GLN A 290 -10.52 16.59 -7.35
N LYS A 291 -10.20 16.27 -8.61
CA LYS A 291 -10.33 17.17 -9.75
C LYS A 291 -11.56 16.75 -10.55
N ILE A 292 -12.45 17.70 -10.77
CA ILE A 292 -13.68 17.52 -11.52
C ILE A 292 -13.55 18.40 -12.76
N THR A 293 -13.61 17.79 -13.93
CA THR A 293 -13.47 18.51 -15.20
C THR A 293 -14.79 18.48 -15.96
N TYR A 294 -15.19 19.65 -16.41
CA TYR A 294 -16.36 19.89 -17.24
C TYR A 294 -15.92 20.40 -18.61
N LEU A 295 -16.60 19.97 -19.66
CA LEU A 295 -16.34 20.35 -21.04
C LEU A 295 -17.55 21.10 -21.61
N ASP A 296 -17.30 22.19 -22.33
CA ASP A 296 -18.33 22.96 -23.05
C ASP A 296 -19.07 22.03 -24.03
N LYS A 297 -20.39 21.99 -23.96
CA LYS A 297 -21.25 21.17 -24.84
C LYS A 297 -21.03 21.47 -26.32
N GLU A 298 -20.68 22.71 -26.63
CA GLU A 298 -20.44 23.17 -27.99
C GLU A 298 -19.00 22.92 -28.45
N TYR A 299 -18.13 22.35 -27.61
CA TYR A 299 -16.72 22.15 -27.93
C TYR A 299 -16.56 21.35 -29.23
N LYS A 300 -17.21 20.19 -29.40
CA LYS A 300 -17.05 19.36 -30.61
C LYS A 300 -17.33 20.13 -31.90
N ARG A 301 -18.43 20.90 -31.93
CA ARG A 301 -18.80 21.73 -33.08
C ARG A 301 -17.76 22.84 -33.31
N LYS A 302 -17.30 23.50 -32.24
CA LYS A 302 -16.34 24.61 -32.34
C LYS A 302 -14.93 24.12 -32.70
N SER A 303 -14.54 22.92 -32.27
CA SER A 303 -13.21 22.34 -32.50
C SER A 303 -13.01 21.86 -33.92
N GLU A 304 -14.08 21.42 -34.61
CA GLU A 304 -14.04 21.04 -36.04
C GLU A 304 -13.65 22.21 -36.96
N GLU A 305 -13.91 23.45 -36.52
CA GLU A 305 -13.60 24.68 -37.24
C GLU A 305 -12.21 25.25 -36.89
N MET A 306 -11.51 24.65 -35.92
CA MET A 306 -10.23 25.15 -35.37
C MET A 306 -9.03 24.29 -35.79
N THR A 307 -7.87 24.92 -35.92
CA THR A 307 -6.60 24.21 -36.06
C THR A 307 -6.15 23.61 -34.73
N LEU A 308 -5.26 22.60 -34.77
CA LEU A 308 -4.69 21.97 -33.57
C LEU A 308 -3.94 22.97 -32.66
N GLU A 309 -3.30 23.98 -33.25
CA GLU A 309 -2.58 25.03 -32.51
C GLU A 309 -3.56 25.97 -31.78
N GLU A 310 -4.68 26.33 -32.43
CA GLU A 310 -5.75 27.11 -31.80
C GLU A 310 -6.51 26.33 -30.72
N GLN A 311 -6.57 25.00 -30.83
CA GLN A 311 -7.20 24.13 -29.83
C GLN A 311 -6.45 24.16 -28.49
N ASP A 312 -5.12 24.10 -28.50
CA ASP A 312 -4.31 24.10 -27.27
C ASP A 312 -4.40 25.46 -26.55
N ASP A 313 -4.31 26.56 -27.31
CA ASP A 313 -4.42 27.94 -26.79
C ASP A 313 -5.80 28.25 -26.19
N ASN A 314 -6.87 27.57 -26.64
CA ASN A 314 -8.24 27.77 -26.15
C ASN A 314 -8.68 26.75 -25.10
N ARG A 315 -7.81 25.86 -24.61
CA ARG A 315 -8.18 24.81 -23.65
C ARG A 315 -8.91 25.34 -22.41
N GLU A 316 -8.45 26.47 -21.87
CA GLU A 316 -9.07 27.10 -20.68
C GLU A 316 -10.43 27.73 -20.98
N LYS A 317 -10.75 28.02 -22.26
CA LYS A 317 -12.07 28.51 -22.68
C LYS A 317 -13.10 27.39 -22.61
N PHE A 318 -12.75 26.22 -23.14
CA PHE A 318 -13.66 25.08 -23.29
C PHE A 318 -13.74 24.17 -22.07
N THR A 319 -12.82 24.30 -21.11
CA THR A 319 -12.85 23.48 -19.88
C THR A 319 -13.18 24.31 -18.65
N CYS A 320 -13.96 23.73 -17.74
CA CYS A 320 -14.10 24.22 -16.38
C CYS A 320 -13.54 23.16 -15.44
N LYS A 321 -12.59 23.54 -14.59
CA LYS A 321 -11.88 22.63 -13.69
C LYS A 321 -12.11 23.05 -12.26
N ILE A 322 -12.59 22.12 -11.45
CA ILE A 322 -12.79 22.30 -10.01
C ILE A 322 -11.82 21.34 -9.33
N SER A 323 -11.05 21.84 -8.36
CA SER A 323 -10.12 21.02 -7.59
C SER A 323 -10.35 21.25 -6.11
N VAL A 324 -10.69 20.18 -5.39
CA VAL A 324 -10.99 20.24 -3.95
C VAL A 324 -10.19 19.19 -3.20
N LYS A 325 -9.84 19.50 -1.95
CA LYS A 325 -9.30 18.49 -1.04
C LYS A 325 -10.42 17.55 -0.65
N ALA A 326 -10.18 16.26 -0.72
CA ALA A 326 -11.18 15.25 -0.43
C ALA A 326 -10.55 14.06 0.29
N VAL A 327 -11.39 13.39 1.08
CA VAL A 327 -11.06 12.14 1.76
C VAL A 327 -12.04 11.09 1.26
N PHE A 328 -11.49 10.03 0.65
CA PHE A 328 -12.25 8.87 0.22
C PHE A 328 -11.97 7.72 1.16
N ARG A 329 -12.84 6.73 1.17
CA ARG A 329 -12.56 5.44 1.77
C ARG A 329 -12.84 4.36 0.76
N ILE A 330 -12.04 3.31 0.78
CA ILE A 330 -12.24 2.13 -0.03
C ILE A 330 -12.19 0.90 0.88
N SER A 331 -13.11 -0.03 0.68
CA SER A 331 -13.12 -1.29 1.42
C SER A 331 -11.89 -2.11 1.04
N VAL A 332 -11.28 -2.77 2.02
CA VAL A 332 -10.22 -3.74 1.77
C VAL A 332 -10.70 -4.85 0.84
N ASP A 333 -11.95 -5.30 0.98
CA ASP A 333 -12.51 -6.34 0.13
C ASP A 333 -12.69 -5.87 -1.32
N ASP A 334 -13.11 -4.61 -1.52
CA ASP A 334 -13.25 -4.04 -2.87
C ASP A 334 -11.87 -3.95 -3.56
N ILE A 335 -10.82 -3.60 -2.81
CA ILE A 335 -9.44 -3.60 -3.32
C ILE A 335 -8.97 -5.00 -3.67
N LYS A 336 -9.19 -6.00 -2.82
CA LYS A 336 -8.79 -7.39 -3.13
C LYS A 336 -9.46 -7.89 -4.40
N ASN A 337 -10.72 -7.52 -4.59
CA ASN A 337 -11.53 -7.86 -5.77
C ASN A 337 -11.22 -6.99 -7.01
N SER A 338 -10.47 -5.89 -6.86
CA SER A 338 -10.12 -4.99 -7.97
C SER A 338 -9.19 -5.60 -9.01
N SER A 339 -8.57 -6.75 -8.70
CA SER A 339 -7.75 -7.52 -9.63
C SER A 339 -8.52 -8.08 -10.84
N ASN A 340 -9.86 -8.03 -10.82
CA ASN A 340 -10.70 -8.54 -11.90
C ASN A 340 -11.46 -7.49 -12.72
N GLU A 341 -11.70 -6.27 -12.22
CA GLU A 341 -12.47 -5.25 -12.94
C GLU A 341 -12.00 -3.82 -12.59
N THR A 342 -11.92 -2.98 -13.62
CA THR A 342 -11.66 -1.53 -13.51
C THR A 342 -12.82 -0.86 -12.78
N TYR A 343 -12.57 -0.18 -11.66
CA TYR A 343 -13.60 0.56 -10.91
C TYR A 343 -13.93 1.92 -11.54
#